data_AF-A0A957AA39-F1
#
_entry.id   AF-A0A957AA39-F1
#
_cell.length_a   1.000
_cell.length_b   1.000
_cell.length_c   1.000
_cell.angle_alpha   90.00
_cell.angle_beta   90.00
_cell.angle_gamma   90.00
#
_symmetry.space_group_name_H-M   'P 1'
#
loop_
_entity.id
_entity.type
_entity.pdbx_description
1 polymer ?
#
loop_
_entity_poly.entity_id
_entity_poly.type
_entity_poly.pdbx_seq_one_letter_code
_entity_poly.pdbx_strand_id
1 'polypeptide(L)' 'MFYYVPSVERAYLDIQTIQTNVQFGQLMRNMHRWMAHAMVILVFLHMMRVFYTGAYKPPREFNWVVGV' A
#
# COMPACT_ATOMS: atom_id res chain seq x y z
N MET A 1 7.87 12.16 1.53
CA MET A 1 7.07 13.15 0.77
C MET A 1 7.95 14.36 0.49
N PHE A 2 8.69 14.36 -0.62
CA PHE A 2 9.59 15.49 -0.96
C PHE A 2 8.95 16.52 -1.90
N TYR A 3 7.90 16.11 -2.63
CA TYR A 3 7.24 16.92 -3.68
C TYR A 3 5.74 17.15 -3.42
N TYR A 4 5.25 16.82 -2.22
CA TYR A 4 3.84 16.94 -1.86
C TYR A 4 3.69 17.74 -0.59
N VAL A 5 2.92 18.83 -0.65
CA VAL A 5 2.53 19.65 0.49
C VAL A 5 1.07 19.33 0.85
N PRO A 6 0.78 18.86 2.07
CA PRO A 6 -0.57 18.56 2.52
C PRO A 6 -1.35 19.85 2.84
N SER A 7 -1.68 20.63 1.82
CA SER A 7 -2.52 21.84 1.91
C SER A 7 -3.60 21.80 0.82
N VAL A 8 -4.79 22.33 1.11
CA VAL A 8 -5.92 22.28 0.17
C VAL A 8 -5.60 23.05 -1.11
N GLU A 9 -4.84 24.14 -0.99
CA GLU A 9 -4.51 25.05 -2.07
C GLU A 9 -3.48 24.45 -3.04
N ARG A 10 -2.57 23.59 -2.55
CA ARG A 10 -1.43 23.08 -3.35
C ARG A 10 -1.49 21.61 -3.69
N ALA A 11 -2.21 20.78 -2.91
CA ALA A 11 -2.16 19.32 -3.04
C ALA A 11 -2.41 18.82 -4.46
N TYR A 12 -3.37 19.42 -5.19
CA TYR A 12 -3.67 19.01 -6.56
C TYR A 12 -2.57 19.41 -7.56
N LEU A 13 -2.05 20.64 -7.46
CA LEU A 13 -0.97 21.14 -8.32
C LEU A 13 0.34 20.38 -8.09
N ASP A 14 0.61 19.99 -6.86
CA ASP A 14 1.77 19.16 -6.51
C ASP A 14 1.69 17.78 -7.17
N ILE A 15 0.50 17.16 -7.20
CA ILE A 15 0.30 15.88 -7.90
C ILE A 15 0.50 16.04 -9.40
N GLN A 16 0.00 17.11 -10.02
CA GLN A 16 0.26 17.38 -11.43
C GLN A 16 1.77 17.52 -11.69
N THR A 17 2.46 18.29 -10.85
CA THR A 17 3.92 18.49 -10.94
C THR A 17 4.67 17.17 -10.82
N ILE A 18 4.27 16.28 -9.90
CA ILE A 18 4.83 14.93 -9.80
C ILE A 18 4.61 14.13 -11.08
N GLN A 19 3.46 14.29 -11.76
CA GLN A 19 3.19 13.54 -12.99
C GLN A 19 3.95 14.08 -14.21
N THR A 20 4.23 15.38 -14.28
CA THR A 20 4.74 16.01 -15.52
C THR A 20 6.18 16.50 -15.41
N ASN A 21 6.58 17.04 -14.27
CA ASN A 21 7.82 17.81 -14.12
C ASN A 21 8.89 17.08 -13.30
N VAL A 22 8.51 16.02 -12.58
CA VAL A 22 9.45 15.18 -11.83
C VAL A 22 9.87 13.98 -12.68
N GLN A 23 11.17 13.80 -12.86
CA GLN A 23 11.73 12.63 -13.54
C GLN A 23 11.21 11.33 -12.89
N PHE A 24 10.66 10.43 -13.71
CA PHE A 24 9.98 9.19 -13.24
C PHE A 24 8.82 9.40 -12.25
N GLY A 25 8.33 10.62 -12.05
CA GLY A 25 7.31 10.90 -11.04
C GLY A 25 5.95 10.28 -11.38
N GLN A 26 5.59 10.21 -12.67
CA GLN A 26 4.38 9.48 -13.12
C GLN A 26 4.49 7.98 -12.84
N LEU A 27 5.66 7.37 -13.10
CA LEU A 27 5.91 5.96 -12.81
C LEU A 27 5.77 5.70 -11.30
N MET A 28 6.43 6.51 -10.47
CA MET A 28 6.35 6.39 -9.01
C MET A 28 4.92 6.51 -8.49
N ARG A 29 4.14 7.51 -8.97
CA ARG A 29 2.74 7.69 -8.59
C ARG A 29 1.89 6.48 -8.98
N ASN A 30 2.02 6.01 -10.22
CA ASN A 30 1.24 4.89 -10.72
C ASN A 30 1.61 3.60 -9.99
N MET A 31 2.90 3.36 -9.76
CA MET A 31 3.40 2.24 -8.96
C MET A 31 2.80 2.29 -7.55
N HIS A 32 2.82 3.44 -6.88
CA HIS A 32 2.24 3.56 -5.53
C HIS A 32 0.75 3.19 -5.52
N ARG A 33 -0.04 3.68 -6.48
CA ARG A 33 -1.46 3.35 -6.60
C ARG A 33 -1.69 1.86 -6.88
N TRP A 34 -1.01 1.29 -7.86
CA TRP A 34 -1.15 -0.12 -8.22
C TRP A 34 -0.68 -1.05 -7.11
N MET A 35 0.43 -0.72 -6.44
CA MET A 35 0.95 -1.50 -5.32
C MET A 35 0.04 -1.42 -4.08
N ALA A 36 -0.67 -0.31 -3.85
CA ALA A 36 -1.68 -0.24 -2.80
C ALA A 36 -2.82 -1.23 -3.05
N HIS A 37 -3.31 -1.34 -4.29
CA HIS A 37 -4.30 -2.36 -4.65
C HIS A 37 -3.73 -3.79 -4.55
N ALA A 38 -2.51 -4.00 -5.04
CA ALA A 38 -1.84 -5.30 -4.95
C ALA A 38 -1.63 -5.72 -3.48
N MET A 39 -1.27 -4.80 -2.59
CA MET A 39 -1.07 -5.08 -1.16
C MET A 39 -2.36 -5.64 -0.53
N VAL A 40 -3.51 -5.01 -0.80
CA VAL A 40 -4.80 -5.50 -0.26
C VAL A 40 -5.12 -6.90 -0.78
N ILE A 41 -4.90 -7.17 -2.07
CA ILE A 41 -5.09 -8.50 -2.67
C ILE A 41 -4.15 -9.52 -2.03
N LEU A 42 -2.87 -9.17 -1.86
CA LEU A 42 -1.86 -10.06 -1.29
C LEU A 42 -2.13 -10.36 0.18
N VAL A 43 -2.56 -9.38 0.97
CA VAL A 43 -2.98 -9.59 2.36
C VAL A 43 -4.17 -10.54 2.40
N PHE A 44 -5.17 -10.34 1.56
CA PHE A 44 -6.33 -11.23 1.49
C PHE A 44 -5.91 -12.68 1.16
N LEU A 45 -5.05 -12.87 0.15
CA LEU A 45 -4.50 -14.17 -0.21
C LEU A 45 -3.64 -14.76 0.92
N HIS A 46 -2.88 -13.94 1.64
CA HIS A 46 -2.10 -14.36 2.80
C HIS A 46 -3.00 -14.89 3.92
N MET A 47 -4.08 -14.16 4.23
CA MET A 47 -5.06 -14.57 5.26
C MET A 47 -5.75 -15.89 4.87
N MET A 48 -6.16 -16.04 3.60
CA MET A 48 -6.65 -17.34 3.09
C MET A 48 -5.65 -18.46 3.31
N ARG A 49 -4.40 -18.25 2.90
CA ARG A 49 -3.35 -19.26 3.03
C ARG A 49 -3.15 -19.65 4.49
N VAL A 50 -3.09 -18.69 5.42
CA VAL A 50 -2.93 -18.95 6.86
C VAL A 50 -4.13 -19.74 7.40
N PHE A 51 -5.34 -19.40 6.98
CA PHE A 51 -6.56 -20.10 7.37
C PHE A 51 -6.60 -21.55 6.86
N TYR A 52 -6.44 -21.76 5.55
CA TYR A 52 -6.54 -23.09 4.93
C TYR A 52 -5.40 -24.03 5.34
N THR A 53 -4.21 -23.50 5.65
CA THR A 53 -3.10 -24.31 6.18
C THR A 53 -3.14 -24.50 7.70
N GLY A 54 -4.13 -23.91 8.39
CA GLY A 54 -4.27 -24.00 9.85
C GLY A 54 -3.11 -23.34 10.62
N ALA A 55 -2.38 -22.41 9.99
CA ALA A 55 -1.15 -21.85 10.56
C ALA A 55 -1.39 -20.91 11.75
N TYR A 56 -2.64 -20.46 11.96
CA TYR A 56 -3.09 -19.65 13.11
C TYR A 56 -3.23 -20.44 14.42
N LYS A 57 -3.16 -21.78 14.37
CA LYS A 57 -3.25 -22.66 15.54
C LYS A 57 -2.01 -22.55 16.47
N PRO A 58 -2.05 -23.11 17.70
CA PRO A 58 -0.90 -23.13 18.60
C PRO A 58 0.39 -23.58 17.89
N PRO A 59 1.54 -22.94 18.15
CA PRO A 59 1.80 -21.87 19.14
C PRO A 59 1.74 -20.45 18.56
N ARG A 60 1.04 -20.23 17.44
CA ARG A 60 1.08 -18.96 16.67
C ARG A 60 -0.18 -18.09 16.80
N GLU A 61 -1.01 -18.32 17.81
CA GLU A 61 -2.27 -17.60 17.98
C GLU A 61 -2.04 -16.10 18.20
N PHE A 62 -1.00 -15.73 18.94
CA PHE A 62 -0.63 -14.32 19.15
C PHE A 62 -0.28 -13.62 17.83
N ASN A 63 0.50 -14.28 16.96
CA ASN A 63 0.86 -13.72 15.66
C ASN A 63 -0.37 -13.55 14.75
N TRP A 64 -1.37 -14.43 14.88
CA TRP A 64 -2.63 -14.28 14.17
C TRP A 64 -3.39 -13.03 14.61
N VAL A 65 -3.47 -12.77 15.92
CA VAL A 65 -4.14 -11.56 16.46
C VAL A 65 -3.41 -10.28 16.04
N VAL A 66 -2.08 -10.28 15.98
CA VAL A 66 -1.30 -9.11 15.50
C VAL A 66 -1.51 -8.84 14.01
N GLY A 67 -1.78 -9.90 13.22
CA GLY A 67 -2.02 -9.79 11.79
C GLY A 67 -3.43 -9.33 11.40
N VAL A 68 -4.40 -9.47 12.30
CA VAL A 68 -5.78 -8.96 12.16
C VAL A 68 -5.82 -7.48 12.55
#